data_AF-A0A7V0JI00-F1
#
_entry.id   AF-A0A7V0JI00-F1
#
_cell.length_a   1.000
_cell.length_b   1.000
_cell.length_c   1.000
_cell.angle_alpha   90.00
_cell.angle_beta   90.00
_cell.angle_gamma   90.00
#
_symmetry.space_group_name_H-M   'P 1'
#
loop_
_entity.id
_entity.type
_entity.pdbx_description
1 polymer ?
#
loop_
_entity_poly.entity_id
_entity_poly.type
_entity_poly.pdbx_seq_one_letter_code
_entity_poly.pdbx_strand_id
1 'polypeptide(L)'
;MVWISLTFSCSITAAQDRPGAQLGIDLSLCSKYVWRGLVFDEDLVLQPDIWLQGYGITMTFWGNMDLTDPDGNYEGQFNEWDTMIDFPLPGVGPVSFSGEL
;
A
#
# COMPACT_ATOMS: atom_id res chain seq x y z
N MET A 1 -2.17 22.18 -13.44
CA MET A 1 -2.94 21.36 -12.50
C MET A 1 -1.99 20.93 -11.39
N VAL A 2 -2.38 21.07 -10.12
CA VAL A 2 -1.51 20.78 -8.96
C VAL A 2 -1.97 19.46 -8.35
N TRP A 3 -1.04 18.50 -8.14
CA TRP A 3 -1.30 17.27 -7.39
C TRP A 3 -0.91 17.50 -5.93
N ILE A 4 -1.82 17.19 -5.02
CA ILE A 4 -1.64 17.33 -3.56
C ILE A 4 -1.91 15.96 -2.92
N SER A 5 -1.05 15.61 -1.95
CA SER A 5 -1.19 14.43 -1.11
C SER A 5 -0.89 14.79 0.36
N LEU A 6 -1.60 14.15 1.28
CA LEU A 6 -1.34 14.18 2.72
C LEU A 6 -1.18 12.73 3.21
N THR A 7 -0.01 12.41 3.75
CA THR A 7 0.32 11.06 4.22
C THR A 7 0.40 11.01 5.74
N PHE A 8 -0.23 9.99 6.32
CA PHE A 8 -0.10 9.61 7.73
C PHE A 8 0.57 8.25 7.82
N SER A 9 1.63 8.17 8.60
CA SER A 9 2.40 6.95 8.81
C SER A 9 2.31 6.52 10.27
N CYS A 10 2.05 5.25 10.52
CA CYS A 10 2.11 4.67 11.87
C CYS A 10 2.71 3.27 11.79
N SER A 11 3.53 2.91 12.77
CA SER A 11 4.07 1.56 12.88
C SER A 11 4.06 1.09 14.32
N ILE A 12 3.76 -0.19 14.51
CA ILE A 12 3.72 -0.88 15.79
C ILE A 12 4.75 -2.01 15.73
N THR A 13 5.63 -2.05 16.71
CA THR A 13 6.59 -3.14 16.91
C THR A 13 6.08 -4.04 18.03
N ALA A 14 6.04 -5.35 17.80
CA ALA A 14 5.85 -6.30 18.89
C ALA A 14 7.15 -6.38 19.73
N ALA A 15 7.10 -5.99 21.00
CA ALA A 15 8.24 -6.07 21.91
C ALA A 15 8.50 -7.54 22.31
N GLN A 16 9.54 -8.17 21.75
CA GLN A 16 10.01 -9.51 22.14
C GLN A 16 11.55 -9.55 22.23
N ASP A 17 12.09 -10.51 22.99
CA ASP A 17 13.54 -10.74 23.21
C ASP A 17 14.32 -11.22 21.95
N ARG A 18 13.65 -11.38 20.81
CA ARG A 18 14.21 -11.80 19.50
C ARG A 18 13.79 -10.78 18.44
N PRO A 19 14.33 -10.78 17.20
CA PRO A 19 13.84 -9.90 16.14
C PRO A 19 12.33 -10.09 15.97
N GLY A 20 11.57 -9.13 16.49
CA GLY A 20 10.12 -9.19 16.58
C GLY A 20 9.47 -8.87 15.25
N ALA A 21 8.20 -9.26 15.11
CA ALA A 21 7.39 -8.81 13.98
C ALA A 21 7.05 -7.32 14.12
N GLN A 22 7.08 -6.60 13.01
CA GLN A 22 6.74 -5.19 12.89
C GLN A 22 5.59 -5.05 11.91
N LEU A 23 4.55 -4.31 12.30
CA LEU A 23 3.42 -3.96 11.45
C LEU A 23 3.47 -2.45 11.21
N GLY A 24 3.44 -2.02 9.95
CA GLY A 24 3.26 -0.63 9.57
C GLY A 24 2.03 -0.43 8.72
N ILE A 25 1.45 0.76 8.87
CA ILE A 25 0.32 1.23 8.10
C ILE A 25 0.59 2.68 7.73
N ASP A 26 0.55 2.96 6.43
CA ASP A 26 0.66 4.26 5.83
C ASP A 26 -0.66 4.54 5.10
N LEU A 27 -1.24 5.71 5.34
CA LEU A 27 -2.47 6.16 4.70
C LEU A 27 -2.19 7.46 3.96
N SER A 28 -2.32 7.45 2.64
CA SER A 28 -2.16 8.65 1.82
C SER A 28 -3.50 9.11 1.27
N LEU A 29 -3.90 10.32 1.63
CA LEU A 29 -5.06 10.99 1.05
C LEU A 29 -4.59 11.85 -0.13
N CYS A 30 -4.99 11.48 -1.34
CA CYS A 30 -4.51 12.09 -2.57
C CYS A 30 -5.67 12.75 -3.33
N SER A 31 -5.41 13.93 -3.89
CA SER A 31 -6.40 14.67 -4.69
C SER A 31 -6.72 14.04 -6.05
N LYS A 32 -5.91 13.09 -6.51
CA LYS A 32 -6.01 12.33 -7.76
C LYS A 32 -5.21 11.03 -7.63
N TYR A 33 -5.63 9.96 -8.28
CA TYR A 33 -4.79 8.78 -8.48
C TYR A 33 -3.89 8.97 -9.72
N VAL A 34 -2.58 9.04 -9.49
CA VAL A 34 -1.56 9.17 -10.55
C VAL A 34 -0.59 8.00 -10.48
N TRP A 35 -0.45 7.27 -11.58
CA TRP A 35 0.49 6.15 -11.68
C TRP A 35 1.42 6.35 -12.88
N ARG A 36 2.74 6.35 -12.63
CA ARG A 36 3.80 6.55 -13.64
C ARG A 36 3.58 7.77 -14.56
N GLY A 37 2.93 8.81 -14.05
CA GLY A 37 2.66 10.06 -14.78
C GLY A 37 1.32 10.11 -15.53
N LEU A 38 0.53 9.05 -15.50
CA LEU A 38 -0.84 9.00 -16.03
C LEU A 38 -1.85 9.20 -14.89
N VAL A 39 -2.91 9.98 -15.14
CA VAL A 39 -4.02 10.16 -14.19
C VAL A 39 -5.03 9.04 -14.45
N PHE A 40 -5.27 8.22 -13.42
CA PHE A 40 -6.23 7.11 -13.45
C PHE A 40 -7.57 7.51 -12.81
N ASP A 41 -7.50 8.32 -11.75
CA ASP A 41 -8.66 8.95 -11.12
C ASP A 41 -8.40 10.44 -10.94
N GLU A 42 -9.38 11.26 -11.30
CA GLU A 42 -9.37 12.71 -11.15
C GLU A 42 -9.86 13.20 -9.80
N ASP A 43 -10.44 12.31 -8.99
CA ASP A 43 -11.12 12.59 -7.74
C ASP A 43 -10.28 12.25 -6.50
N LEU A 44 -10.86 12.51 -5.31
CA LEU A 44 -10.20 12.26 -4.03
C LEU A 44 -10.07 10.75 -3.81
N VAL A 45 -8.85 10.27 -3.58
CA VAL A 45 -8.55 8.86 -3.34
C VAL A 45 -7.80 8.66 -2.02
N LEU A 46 -8.02 7.50 -1.40
CA LEU A 46 -7.26 7.01 -0.26
C LEU A 46 -6.39 5.83 -0.71
N GLN A 47 -5.10 5.94 -0.42
CA GLN A 47 -4.11 4.93 -0.77
C GLN A 47 -3.51 4.33 0.51
N PRO A 48 -4.09 3.24 1.04
CA PRO A 48 -3.48 2.48 2.13
C PRO A 48 -2.27 1.69 1.64
N ASP A 49 -1.23 1.67 2.46
CA ASP A 49 -0.07 0.78 2.35
C ASP A 49 0.13 0.12 3.72
N ILE A 50 0.09 -1.21 3.76
CA ILE A 50 0.17 -2.01 4.98
C ILE A 50 1.28 -3.02 4.77
N TRP A 51 2.20 -3.08 5.73
CA TRP A 51 3.30 -4.03 5.67
C TRP A 51 3.51 -4.74 7.00
N LEU A 52 3.81 -6.04 6.92
CA LEU A 52 4.17 -6.89 8.05
C LEU A 52 5.55 -7.49 7.77
N GLN A 53 6.52 -7.16 8.61
CA GLN A 53 7.88 -7.66 8.50
C GLN A 53 8.26 -8.50 9.73
N GLY A 54 8.87 -9.66 9.51
CA GLY A 54 9.42 -10.46 10.59
C GLY A 54 10.03 -11.75 10.10
N TYR A 55 11.02 -12.28 10.83
CA TYR A 55 11.62 -13.59 10.55
C TYR A 55 12.14 -13.78 9.11
N GLY A 56 12.60 -12.70 8.47
CA GLY A 56 13.08 -12.72 7.09
C GLY A 56 11.99 -12.73 6.03
N ILE A 57 10.73 -12.53 6.41
CA ILE A 57 9.60 -12.39 5.49
C ILE A 57 9.04 -10.96 5.62
N THR A 58 8.73 -10.34 4.49
CA THR A 58 7.91 -9.13 4.43
C THR A 58 6.66 -9.42 3.61
N MET A 59 5.50 -9.05 4.11
CA MET A 59 4.25 -9.07 3.36
C MET A 59 3.75 -7.64 3.25
N THR A 60 3.35 -7.22 2.06
CA THR A 60 2.85 -5.87 1.78
C THR A 60 1.51 -5.94 1.07
N PHE A 61 0.61 -5.05 1.43
CA PHE A 61 -0.64 -4.77 0.74
C PHE A 61 -0.67 -3.27 0.44
N TRP A 62 -0.88 -2.93 -0.81
CA TRP A 62 -1.13 -1.56 -1.24
C TRP A 62 -2.48 -1.51 -1.96
N GLY A 63 -3.19 -0.40 -1.86
CA GLY A 63 -4.40 -0.21 -2.67
C GLY A 63 -4.68 1.25 -2.98
N ASN A 64 -5.55 1.45 -3.95
CA ASN A 64 -6.16 2.73 -4.27
C ASN A 64 -7.69 2.62 -4.15
N MET A 65 -8.26 3.45 -3.29
CA MET A 65 -9.70 3.52 -3.04
C MET A 65 -10.24 4.89 -3.40
N ASP A 66 -11.30 4.93 -4.18
CA ASP A 66 -11.94 6.19 -4.58
C ASP A 66 -12.84 6.64 -3.44
N LEU A 67 -12.65 7.86 -2.92
CA LEU A 67 -13.43 8.38 -1.80
C LEU A 67 -14.61 9.23 -2.24
N THR A 68 -14.59 9.73 -3.47
CA THR A 68 -15.66 10.56 -4.04
C THR A 68 -15.84 10.16 -5.49
N ASP A 69 -17.09 10.01 -5.92
CA ASP A 69 -17.41 9.71 -7.32
C ASP A 69 -18.59 10.60 -7.79
N PRO A 70 -18.35 11.57 -8.69
CA PRO A 70 -19.41 12.40 -9.26
C PRO A 70 -20.35 11.64 -10.22
N ASP A 71 -19.94 10.49 -10.74
CA ASP A 71 -20.69 9.66 -11.71
C ASP A 71 -21.38 8.43 -11.05
N GLY A 72 -21.13 8.19 -9.76
CA GLY A 72 -22.03 7.50 -8.83
C GLY A 72 -21.98 5.97 -8.77
N ASN A 73 -20.85 5.33 -9.12
CA ASN A 73 -20.74 3.86 -9.15
C ASN A 73 -19.62 3.26 -8.27
N TYR A 74 -18.62 4.05 -7.83
CA TYR A 74 -17.39 3.51 -7.23
C TYR A 74 -16.95 4.15 -5.90
N GLU A 75 -17.77 5.04 -5.31
CA GLU A 75 -17.46 5.65 -4.01
C GLU A 75 -17.21 4.60 -2.91
N GLY A 76 -16.03 4.67 -2.28
CA GLY A 76 -15.58 3.78 -1.21
C GLY A 76 -15.08 2.40 -1.68
N GLN A 77 -14.87 2.21 -2.99
CA GLN A 77 -14.39 0.94 -3.55
C GLN A 77 -12.92 1.02 -3.92
N PHE A 78 -12.20 -0.10 -3.81
CA PHE A 78 -10.87 -0.23 -4.38
C PHE A 78 -10.96 -0.38 -5.88
N ASN A 79 -10.27 0.47 -6.63
CA ASN A 79 -10.13 0.33 -8.08
C ASN A 79 -8.85 -0.42 -8.48
N GLU A 80 -7.87 -0.49 -7.59
CA GLU A 80 -6.63 -1.25 -7.75
C GLU A 80 -6.10 -1.67 -6.38
N TRP A 81 -5.55 -2.87 -6.29
CA TRP A 81 -4.73 -3.26 -5.14
C TRP A 81 -3.67 -4.29 -5.50
N ASP A 82 -2.54 -4.16 -4.82
CA ASP A 82 -1.36 -4.99 -4.97
C ASP A 82 -1.07 -5.72 -3.66
N THR A 83 -0.62 -6.96 -3.79
CA THR A 83 -0.02 -7.70 -2.68
C THR A 83 1.34 -8.22 -3.07
N MET A 84 2.24 -8.23 -2.10
CA MET A 84 3.63 -8.65 -2.30
C MET A 84 4.11 -9.46 -1.10
N ILE A 85 4.92 -10.49 -1.36
CA ILE A 85 5.64 -11.23 -0.33
C ILE A 85 7.10 -11.36 -0.73
N ASP A 86 7.99 -10.96 0.19
CA ASP A 86 9.43 -10.97 0.02
C ASP A 86 10.09 -11.89 1.05
N PHE A 87 11.03 -12.72 0.59
CA PHE A 87 11.82 -13.57 1.47
C PHE A 87 13.15 -14.00 0.84
N PRO A 88 14.19 -14.29 1.64
CA PRO A 88 15.45 -14.80 1.13
C PRO A 88 15.33 -16.29 0.78
N LEU A 89 15.80 -16.66 -0.41
CA LEU A 89 16.03 -18.04 -0.79
C LEU A 89 17.52 -18.40 -0.63
N PRO A 90 17.86 -19.45 0.14
CA PRO A 90 19.24 -19.89 0.31
C PRO A 90 19.93 -20.16 -1.04
N GLY A 91 21.09 -19.52 -1.27
CA GLY A 91 21.86 -19.67 -2.50
C GLY A 91 21.33 -18.90 -3.72
N VAL A 92 20.18 -18.22 -3.61
CA VAL A 92 19.60 -17.40 -4.69
C VAL A 92 19.57 -15.92 -4.32
N GLY A 93 19.31 -15.59 -3.05
CA GLY A 93 19.15 -14.22 -2.58
C GLY A 93 17.68 -13.84 -2.35
N PRO A 94 17.35 -12.55 -2.21
CA PRO A 94 15.98 -12.10 -1.99
C PRO A 94 15.11 -12.39 -3.21
N VAL A 95 13.93 -12.94 -2.98
CA VAL A 95 12.92 -13.22 -3.99
C VAL A 95 11.61 -12.57 -3.58
N SER A 96 10.89 -12.08 -4.58
CA SER A 96 9.59 -11.45 -4.42
C SER A 96 8.53 -12.11 -5.30
N PHE A 97 7.33 -12.26 -4.75
CA PHE A 97 6.13 -12.60 -5.50
C PHE A 97 5.09 -11.52 -5.28
N SER A 98 4.46 -11.06 -6.36
CA SER A 98 3.40 -10.06 -6.31
C SER A 98 2.18 -10.49 -7.12
N GLY A 99 1.03 -9.95 -6.76
CA GLY A 99 -0.22 -10.07 -7.50
C GLY A 99 -1.05 -8.79 -7.38
N GLU A 100 -1.76 -8.45 -8.45
CA GLU A 100 -2.54 -7.22 -8.61
C GLU A 100 -3.99 -7.57 -9.03
N LEU A 101 -4.94 -6.68 -8.72
CA LEU A 101 -6.34 -6.75 -9.14
C LEU A 101 -6.86 -5.38 -9.54
#